data_AF-A0A7C0VXH6-F1
#
_entry.id   AF-A0A7C0VXH6-F1
#
_cell.length_a   1.000
_cell.length_b   1.000
_cell.length_c   1.000
_cell.angle_alpha   90.00
_cell.angle_beta   90.00
_cell.angle_gamma   90.00
#
_symmetry.space_group_name_H-M   'P 1'
#
loop_
_entity.id
_entity.type
_entity.pdbx_description
1 polymer ?
#
loop_
_entity_poly.entity_id
_entity_poly.type
_entity_poly.pdbx_seq_one_letter_code
_entity_poly.pdbx_strand_id
1 'polypeptide(L)'
;MKYIVLVGDGMAGRPIKKLGNKTCLQKARTPNMDFIAVNGVAGSLKSIPEGLAPGSDVANLSIFGYNPSKYFSGRAPIEAVYRGISLGPKDVAFRCNLVTLEFRNSKNNDKTLMEDYSAGHISTKEAGSMIRHINNKLGNKDICFYPGMSYRHLMVWKNGKHRMKCTPPHDIPGKISADYLPSGEGGRVLRMLMEQSRDILL
;
A
#
# COMPACT_ATOMS: atom_id res chain seq x y z
N MET A 1 -23.00 -28.48 -4.84
CA MET A 1 -22.52 -27.69 -6.00
C MET A 1 -21.16 -27.09 -5.65
N LYS A 2 -20.21 -27.01 -6.59
CA LYS A 2 -18.92 -26.35 -6.39
C LYS A 2 -18.85 -25.11 -7.30
N TYR A 3 -18.17 -24.06 -6.86
CA TYR A 3 -18.03 -22.80 -7.59
C TYR A 3 -16.55 -22.51 -7.84
N ILE A 4 -16.24 -21.94 -9.01
CA ILE A 4 -14.91 -21.46 -9.36
C ILE A 4 -15.06 -20.00 -9.79
N VAL A 5 -14.29 -19.11 -9.17
CA VAL A 5 -14.22 -17.69 -9.53
C VAL A 5 -12.84 -17.43 -10.13
N LEU A 6 -12.79 -17.05 -11.41
CA LEU A 6 -11.55 -16.68 -12.10
C LEU A 6 -11.51 -15.16 -12.27
N VAL A 7 -10.45 -14.52 -11.76
CA VAL A 7 -10.24 -13.07 -11.85
C VAL A 7 -9.01 -12.80 -12.70
N GLY A 8 -9.20 -12.19 -13.87
CA GLY A 8 -8.10 -11.73 -14.71
C GLY A 8 -7.56 -10.38 -14.23
N ASP A 9 -6.48 -10.39 -13.45
CA ASP A 9 -5.88 -9.16 -12.92
C ASP A 9 -5.38 -8.26 -14.08
N GLY A 10 -5.80 -7.00 -14.08
CA GLY A 10 -5.49 -6.05 -15.15
C GLY A 10 -5.96 -6.46 -16.55
N MET A 11 -6.88 -7.43 -16.69
CA MET A 11 -7.29 -7.98 -17.99
C MET A 11 -8.10 -7.00 -18.84
N ALA A 12 -8.86 -6.11 -18.20
CA ALA A 12 -9.57 -5.05 -18.89
C ALA A 12 -8.60 -4.03 -19.48
N GLY A 13 -8.88 -3.55 -20.69
CA GLY A 13 -8.00 -2.63 -21.40
C GLY A 13 -8.77 -1.68 -22.31
N ARG A 14 -8.05 -0.70 -22.85
CA ARG A 14 -8.58 0.25 -23.84
C ARG A 14 -8.19 -0.19 -25.26
N PRO A 15 -8.95 0.24 -26.29
CA PRO A 15 -8.55 0.09 -27.69
C PRO A 15 -7.14 0.64 -27.96
N ILE A 16 -6.33 -0.12 -28.71
CA ILE A 16 -4.95 0.25 -29.06
C ILE A 16 -4.84 0.36 -30.58
N LYS A 17 -4.37 1.50 -31.08
CA LYS A 17 -4.23 1.77 -32.53
C LYS A 17 -3.39 0.71 -33.25
N LYS A 18 -2.26 0.29 -32.66
CA LYS A 18 -1.38 -0.76 -33.18
C LYS A 18 -2.04 -2.14 -33.26
N LEU A 19 -3.14 -2.37 -32.55
CA LEU A 19 -3.91 -3.62 -32.58
C LEU A 19 -5.14 -3.53 -33.49
N GLY A 20 -5.22 -2.50 -34.35
CA GLY A 20 -6.40 -2.23 -35.18
C GLY A 20 -7.59 -1.73 -34.36
N ASN A 21 -7.34 -0.86 -33.38
CA ASN A 21 -8.36 -0.32 -32.46
C ASN A 21 -9.10 -1.40 -31.64
N LYS A 22 -8.44 -2.52 -31.36
CA LYS A 22 -8.91 -3.56 -30.44
C LYS A 22 -8.23 -3.45 -29.08
N THR A 23 -8.85 -3.98 -28.04
CA THR A 23 -8.17 -4.24 -26.76
C THR A 23 -7.23 -5.43 -26.88
N CYS A 24 -6.32 -5.62 -25.91
CA CYS A 24 -5.47 -6.81 -25.86
C CYS A 24 -6.30 -8.10 -25.83
N LEU A 25 -7.36 -8.14 -25.03
CA LEU A 25 -8.25 -9.30 -24.90
C LEU A 25 -8.98 -9.61 -26.22
N GLN A 26 -9.46 -8.59 -26.94
CA GLN A 26 -10.10 -8.76 -28.26
C GLN A 26 -9.13 -9.20 -29.37
N LYS A 27 -7.84 -8.92 -29.22
CA LYS A 27 -6.81 -9.31 -30.19
C LYS A 27 -6.27 -10.71 -29.92
N ALA A 28 -6.28 -11.14 -28.66
CA ALA A 28 -5.82 -12.46 -28.25
C ALA A 28 -6.72 -13.58 -28.82
N ARG A 29 -6.14 -14.78 -29.01
CA ARG A 29 -6.91 -15.98 -29.35
C ARG A 29 -7.37 -16.65 -28.05
N THR A 30 -8.65 -16.56 -27.75
CA THR A 30 -9.22 -16.94 -26.44
C THR A 30 -10.33 -17.99 -26.52
N PRO A 31 -10.15 -19.12 -27.24
CA PRO A 31 -11.24 -20.04 -27.58
C PRO A 31 -11.99 -20.60 -26.36
N ASN A 32 -11.31 -20.79 -25.23
CA ASN A 32 -11.94 -21.28 -24.01
C ASN A 32 -12.79 -20.20 -23.30
N MET A 33 -12.35 -18.94 -23.29
CA MET A 33 -13.17 -17.85 -22.74
C MET A 33 -14.34 -17.52 -23.68
N ASP A 34 -14.11 -17.60 -24.99
CA ASP A 34 -15.15 -17.44 -26.01
C ASP A 34 -16.21 -18.54 -25.86
N PHE A 35 -15.81 -19.80 -25.63
CA PHE A 35 -16.71 -20.91 -25.34
C PHE A 35 -17.57 -20.65 -24.09
N ILE A 36 -16.96 -20.17 -23.00
CA ILE A 36 -17.69 -19.83 -21.76
C ILE A 36 -18.68 -18.68 -22.01
N ALA A 37 -18.28 -17.65 -22.77
CA ALA A 37 -19.13 -16.51 -23.06
C ALA A 37 -20.34 -16.89 -23.94
N VAL A 38 -20.15 -17.77 -24.92
CA VAL A 38 -21.23 -18.25 -25.81
C VAL A 38 -22.20 -19.19 -25.09
N ASN A 39 -21.69 -20.04 -24.18
CA ASN A 39 -22.50 -21.04 -23.47
C ASN A 39 -22.92 -20.60 -22.06
N GLY A 40 -22.75 -19.32 -21.73
CA GLY A 40 -22.98 -18.77 -20.40
C GLY A 40 -23.74 -17.45 -20.44
N VAL A 41 -23.59 -16.68 -19.36
CA VAL A 41 -24.15 -15.32 -19.26
C VAL A 41 -23.01 -14.33 -19.21
N ALA A 42 -22.99 -13.40 -20.15
CA ALA A 42 -22.02 -12.32 -20.22
C ALA A 42 -22.60 -11.01 -19.67
N GLY A 43 -21.74 -10.18 -19.08
CA GLY A 43 -22.12 -8.87 -18.55
C GLY A 43 -20.89 -8.05 -18.15
N SER A 44 -21.16 -6.83 -17.69
CA SER A 44 -20.13 -5.92 -17.18
C SER A 44 -20.17 -5.88 -15.65
N LEU A 45 -19.00 -5.86 -15.01
CA LEU A 45 -18.86 -5.77 -13.57
C LEU A 45 -18.15 -4.46 -13.18
N LYS A 46 -18.79 -3.66 -12.32
CA LYS A 46 -18.14 -2.54 -11.61
C LYS A 46 -17.68 -3.05 -10.23
N SER A 47 -16.43 -3.46 -10.14
CA SER A 47 -15.84 -4.02 -8.90
C SER A 47 -15.37 -2.94 -7.91
N ILE A 48 -15.28 -1.68 -8.32
CA ILE A 48 -14.87 -0.56 -7.49
C ILE A 48 -16.09 0.35 -7.23
N PRO A 49 -16.58 0.43 -5.98
CA PRO A 49 -17.63 1.38 -5.60
C PRO A 49 -17.19 2.83 -5.81
N GLU A 50 -18.17 3.73 -5.92
CA GLU A 50 -17.89 5.16 -6.03
C GLU A 50 -17.22 5.70 -4.75
N GLY A 51 -16.34 6.68 -4.94
CA GLY A 51 -15.57 7.28 -3.85
C GLY A 51 -14.37 6.46 -3.36
N LEU A 52 -14.17 5.23 -3.85
CA LEU A 52 -12.99 4.43 -3.54
C LEU A 52 -11.97 4.45 -4.67
N ALA A 53 -10.69 4.44 -4.29
CA ALA A 53 -9.60 4.33 -5.25
C ALA A 53 -9.59 2.93 -5.90
N PRO A 54 -9.29 2.82 -7.20
CA PRO A 54 -9.21 1.54 -7.88
C PRO A 54 -7.96 0.77 -7.43
N GLY A 55 -8.16 -0.20 -6.55
CA GLY A 55 -7.11 -1.08 -6.02
C GLY A 55 -7.55 -2.54 -5.99
N SER A 56 -6.60 -3.47 -6.12
CA SER A 56 -6.88 -4.92 -6.10
C SER A 56 -7.52 -5.35 -4.78
N ASP A 57 -7.21 -4.69 -3.67
CA ASP A 57 -7.81 -4.90 -2.36
C ASP A 57 -9.32 -4.60 -2.36
N VAL A 58 -9.72 -3.42 -2.83
CA VAL A 58 -11.13 -3.02 -2.97
C VAL A 58 -11.86 -3.94 -3.95
N ALA A 59 -11.26 -4.23 -5.11
CA ALA A 59 -11.86 -5.09 -6.12
C ALA A 59 -12.14 -6.51 -5.59
N ASN A 60 -11.16 -7.12 -4.90
CA ASN A 60 -11.33 -8.46 -4.37
C ASN A 60 -12.37 -8.50 -3.24
N LEU A 61 -12.44 -7.48 -2.37
CA LEU A 61 -13.51 -7.40 -1.37
C LEU A 61 -14.90 -7.43 -2.02
N SER A 62 -15.11 -6.65 -3.09
CA SER A 62 -16.36 -6.66 -3.86
C SER A 62 -16.63 -8.03 -4.48
N ILE A 63 -15.63 -8.67 -5.10
CA ILE A 63 -15.76 -9.99 -5.75
C ILE A 63 -16.13 -11.07 -4.74
N PHE A 64 -15.59 -11.01 -3.51
CA PHE A 64 -15.94 -11.91 -2.42
C PHE A 64 -17.30 -11.59 -1.76
N GLY A 65 -18.01 -10.55 -2.22
CA GLY A 65 -19.35 -10.20 -1.74
C GLY A 65 -19.38 -9.26 -0.52
N TYR A 66 -18.23 -8.71 -0.10
CA TYR A 66 -18.19 -7.68 0.94
C TYR A 66 -18.54 -6.32 0.36
N ASN A 67 -19.17 -5.45 1.16
CA ASN A 67 -19.33 -4.04 0.81
C ASN A 67 -18.05 -3.27 1.19
N PRO A 68 -17.21 -2.84 0.24
CA PRO A 68 -15.95 -2.17 0.56
C PRO A 68 -16.18 -0.82 1.25
N SER A 69 -17.27 -0.10 0.96
CA SER A 69 -17.58 1.17 1.62
C SER A 69 -17.83 1.01 3.13
N LYS A 70 -18.14 -0.20 3.60
CA LYS A 70 -18.30 -0.53 5.02
C LYS A 70 -17.07 -1.21 5.63
N TYR A 71 -16.43 -2.11 4.88
CA TYR A 71 -15.43 -3.03 5.43
C TYR A 71 -13.99 -2.72 5.01
N PHE A 72 -13.78 -1.88 4.00
CA PHE A 72 -12.43 -1.52 3.57
C PHE A 72 -11.79 -0.57 4.60
N SER A 73 -10.75 -1.07 5.25
CA SER A 73 -9.96 -0.35 6.25
C SER A 73 -8.55 0.00 5.76
N GLY A 74 -8.32 -0.13 4.44
CA GLY A 74 -7.03 0.08 3.80
C GLY A 74 -6.26 -1.23 3.54
N ARG A 75 -5.14 -1.10 2.82
CA ARG A 75 -4.30 -2.24 2.42
C ARG A 75 -3.45 -2.81 3.55
N ALA A 76 -2.99 -1.94 4.45
CA ALA A 76 -2.08 -2.33 5.54
C ALA A 76 -2.70 -3.37 6.51
N PRO A 77 -3.99 -3.27 6.90
CA PRO A 77 -4.63 -4.34 7.69
C PRO A 77 -4.64 -5.71 7.00
N ILE A 78 -4.87 -5.74 5.67
CA ILE A 78 -4.86 -7.00 4.90
C ILE A 78 -3.45 -7.60 4.89
N GLU A 79 -2.42 -6.78 4.65
CA GLU A 79 -1.02 -7.20 4.71
C GLU A 79 -0.61 -7.68 6.12
N ALA A 80 -1.13 -7.06 7.18
CA ALA A 80 -0.88 -7.49 8.55
C ALA A 80 -1.45 -8.90 8.83
N VAL A 81 -2.72 -9.12 8.47
CA VAL A 81 -3.40 -10.42 8.65
C VAL A 81 -2.71 -11.53 7.84
N TYR A 82 -2.32 -11.25 6.59
CA TYR A 82 -1.56 -12.20 5.76
C TYR A 82 -0.25 -12.66 6.44
N ARG A 83 0.34 -11.80 7.28
CA ARG A 83 1.59 -12.06 7.99
C ARG A 83 1.39 -12.61 9.40
N GLY A 84 0.16 -12.98 9.77
CA GLY A 84 -0.16 -13.49 11.10
C GLY A 84 -0.18 -12.43 12.21
N ILE A 85 -0.22 -11.14 11.86
CA ILE A 85 -0.34 -10.05 12.83
C ILE A 85 -1.83 -9.81 13.09
N SER A 86 -2.26 -10.08 14.32
CA SER A 86 -3.64 -9.83 14.76
C SER A 86 -3.88 -8.34 15.00
N LEU A 87 -5.05 -7.85 14.59
CA LEU A 87 -5.49 -6.47 14.77
C LEU A 87 -6.82 -6.45 15.52
N GLY A 88 -6.91 -5.60 16.55
CA GLY A 88 -8.16 -5.27 17.20
C GLY A 88 -9.04 -4.33 16.35
N PRO A 89 -10.33 -4.19 16.68
CA PRO A 89 -11.29 -3.38 15.91
C PRO A 89 -10.98 -1.86 15.88
N LYS A 90 -10.08 -1.40 16.76
CA LYS A 90 -9.64 0.00 16.84
C LYS A 90 -8.16 0.18 16.48
N ASP A 91 -7.48 -0.90 16.10
CA ASP A 91 -6.07 -0.83 15.75
C ASP A 91 -5.92 -0.31 14.32
N VAL A 92 -4.86 0.46 14.11
CA VAL A 92 -4.56 1.04 12.80
C VAL A 92 -3.23 0.48 12.33
N ALA A 93 -3.25 -0.19 11.18
CA ALA A 93 -2.04 -0.64 10.52
C ALA A 93 -1.61 0.39 9.47
N PHE A 94 -0.31 0.68 9.45
CA PHE A 94 0.33 1.54 8.46
C PHE A 94 1.36 0.72 7.69
N ARG A 95 1.44 0.99 6.40
CA ARG A 95 2.66 0.68 5.65
C ARG A 95 3.67 1.79 5.90
N CYS A 96 4.87 1.41 6.28
CA CYS A 96 6.01 2.32 6.40
C CYS A 96 7.15 1.84 5.49
N ASN A 97 7.94 2.78 5.00
CA ASN A 97 9.07 2.48 4.15
C ASN A 97 10.37 2.93 4.80
N LEU A 98 11.45 2.18 4.58
CA LEU A 98 12.81 2.72 4.68
C LEU A 98 13.09 3.51 3.39
N VAL A 99 13.66 4.70 3.53
CA VAL A 99 13.94 5.62 2.41
C VAL A 99 15.32 6.25 2.59
N THR A 100 15.93 6.68 1.51
CA THR A 100 17.14 7.53 1.53
C THR A 100 16.73 8.98 1.39
N LEU A 101 17.25 9.82 2.29
CA LEU A 101 17.04 11.26 2.29
C LEU A 101 18.37 11.98 2.04
N GLU A 102 18.36 12.94 1.12
CA GLU A 102 19.51 13.81 0.85
C GLU A 102 19.41 15.07 1.72
N PHE A 103 20.31 15.22 2.69
CA PHE A 103 20.37 16.40 3.56
C PHE A 103 21.22 17.49 2.91
N ARG A 104 20.58 18.48 2.29
CA ARG A 104 21.28 19.65 1.77
C ARG A 104 21.53 20.65 2.89
N ASN A 105 22.80 21.04 3.09
CA ASN A 105 23.29 21.98 4.10
C ASN A 105 22.32 23.14 4.38
N SER A 106 21.44 22.94 5.35
CA SER A 106 20.49 23.91 5.87
C SER A 106 20.35 23.63 7.36
N LYS A 107 20.51 24.68 8.18
CA LYS A 107 20.47 24.60 9.65
C LYS A 107 19.13 24.08 10.20
N ASN A 108 18.08 23.99 9.36
CA ASN A 108 16.72 23.65 9.78
C ASN A 108 16.12 22.40 9.10
N ASN A 109 16.89 21.56 8.39
CA ASN A 109 16.36 20.42 7.60
C ASN A 109 15.30 20.76 6.52
N ASP A 110 14.99 22.04 6.29
CA ASP A 110 13.96 22.55 5.36
C ASP A 110 14.22 22.22 3.86
N LYS A 111 15.37 21.65 3.54
CA LYS A 111 15.75 21.24 2.16
C LYS A 111 16.12 19.76 2.05
N THR A 112 15.55 18.93 2.92
CA THR A 112 15.74 17.47 2.86
C THR A 112 14.96 16.90 1.68
N LEU A 113 15.65 16.33 0.69
CA LEU A 113 15.02 15.72 -0.47
C LEU A 113 14.79 14.22 -0.27
N MET A 114 13.69 13.70 -0.82
CA MET A 114 13.51 12.26 -1.00
C MET A 114 14.43 11.80 -2.14
N GLU A 115 15.58 11.24 -1.82
CA GLU A 115 16.53 10.73 -2.81
C GLU A 115 16.04 9.41 -3.41
N ASP A 116 15.71 8.45 -2.55
CA ASP A 116 15.24 7.13 -2.97
C ASP A 116 14.18 6.58 -2.01
N TYR A 117 12.98 6.34 -2.54
CA TYR A 117 11.85 5.77 -1.80
C TYR A 117 12.03 4.29 -1.41
N SER A 118 13.08 3.64 -1.92
CA SER A 118 13.39 2.23 -1.75
C SER A 118 14.67 1.96 -0.96
N ALA A 119 15.35 3.01 -0.51
CA ALA A 119 16.65 2.94 0.17
C ALA A 119 17.69 2.12 -0.61
N GLY A 120 17.85 2.37 -1.90
CA GLY A 120 18.78 1.66 -2.78
C GLY A 120 18.37 0.21 -3.04
N HIS A 121 17.08 -0.09 -3.03
CA HIS A 121 16.57 -1.48 -3.02
C HIS A 121 17.17 -2.33 -1.88
N ILE A 122 17.25 -1.75 -0.67
CA ILE A 122 17.81 -2.40 0.52
C ILE A 122 17.34 -3.85 0.66
N SER A 123 18.27 -4.74 1.04
CA SER A 123 17.97 -6.15 1.18
C SER A 123 16.98 -6.39 2.33
N THR A 124 16.11 -7.40 2.19
CA THR A 124 15.17 -7.79 3.25
C THR A 124 15.88 -8.10 4.58
N LYS A 125 17.10 -8.64 4.52
CA LYS A 125 17.88 -8.99 5.71
C LYS A 125 18.31 -7.75 6.49
N GLU A 126 18.89 -6.77 5.81
CA GLU A 126 19.36 -5.52 6.40
C GLU A 126 18.18 -4.67 6.90
N ALA A 127 17.20 -4.43 6.02
CA ALA A 127 15.98 -3.71 6.36
C ALA A 127 15.26 -4.33 7.56
N GLY A 128 15.19 -5.67 7.59
CA GLY A 128 14.61 -6.39 8.71
C GLY A 128 15.35 -6.17 10.03
N SER A 129 16.68 -6.05 10.00
CA SER A 129 17.48 -5.73 11.18
C SER A 129 17.19 -4.31 11.68
N MET A 130 17.16 -3.34 10.76
CA MET A 130 16.87 -1.94 11.08
C MET A 130 15.48 -1.76 11.68
N ILE A 131 14.46 -2.42 11.12
CA ILE A 131 13.09 -2.33 11.64
C ILE A 131 12.94 -2.99 13.01
N ARG A 132 13.64 -4.11 13.27
CA ARG A 132 13.70 -4.68 14.63
C ARG A 132 14.39 -3.73 15.60
N HIS A 133 15.44 -3.04 15.17
CA HIS A 133 16.13 -2.04 16.01
C HIS A 133 15.21 -0.86 16.33
N ILE A 134 14.49 -0.33 15.33
CA ILE A 134 13.45 0.69 15.52
C ILE A 134 12.37 0.19 16.49
N ASN A 135 11.87 -1.04 16.32
CA ASN A 135 10.87 -1.60 17.22
C ASN A 135 11.37 -1.71 18.66
N ASN A 136 12.64 -2.08 18.86
CA ASN A 136 13.21 -2.19 20.21
C ASN A 136 13.36 -0.83 20.90
N LYS A 137 13.54 0.25 20.13
CA LYS A 137 13.77 1.61 20.65
C LYS A 137 12.49 2.44 20.77
N LEU A 138 11.61 2.37 19.76
CA LEU A 138 10.39 3.17 19.66
C LEU A 138 9.12 2.36 19.90
N GLY A 139 9.20 1.04 19.72
CA GLY A 139 8.08 0.16 19.95
C GLY A 139 7.72 0.08 21.44
N ASN A 140 6.44 -0.08 21.70
CA ASN A 140 5.88 -0.17 23.04
C ASN A 140 4.54 -0.94 22.97
N LYS A 141 3.77 -0.93 24.06
CA LYS A 141 2.47 -1.64 24.12
C LYS A 141 1.46 -1.17 23.08
N ASP A 142 1.56 0.09 22.64
CA ASP A 142 0.62 0.75 21.74
C ASP A 142 1.14 0.84 20.29
N ILE A 143 2.45 0.92 20.08
CA ILE A 143 3.07 1.03 18.75
C ILE A 143 4.06 -0.11 18.54
N CYS A 144 3.87 -0.91 17.50
CA CYS A 144 4.78 -1.99 17.13
C CYS A 144 5.18 -1.88 15.65
N PHE A 145 6.44 -2.14 15.34
CA PHE A 145 6.96 -2.21 13.98
C PHE A 145 7.31 -3.65 13.61
N TYR A 146 6.95 -4.05 12.39
CA TYR A 146 7.13 -5.40 11.88
C TYR A 146 7.95 -5.36 10.60
N PRO A 147 9.12 -6.04 10.55
CA PRO A 147 9.95 -6.10 9.36
C PRO A 147 9.16 -6.74 8.23
N GLY A 148 9.35 -6.33 6.98
CA GLY A 148 8.60 -6.79 5.82
C GLY A 148 9.55 -7.17 4.68
N MET A 149 9.20 -6.85 3.44
CA MET A 149 10.00 -7.21 2.26
C MET A 149 10.75 -5.98 1.72
N SER A 150 12.08 -6.11 1.57
CA SER A 150 12.96 -5.01 1.18
C SER A 150 12.64 -3.76 2.02
N TYR A 151 12.39 -2.62 1.39
CA TYR A 151 12.06 -1.36 2.06
C TYR A 151 10.64 -1.26 2.63
N ARG A 152 9.75 -2.25 2.43
CA ARG A 152 8.31 -2.15 2.81
C ARG A 152 8.04 -2.89 4.10
N HIS A 153 7.48 -2.18 5.07
CA HIS A 153 7.28 -2.65 6.44
C HIS A 153 5.89 -2.28 6.95
N LEU A 154 5.56 -2.79 8.14
CA LEU A 154 4.30 -2.47 8.80
C LEU A 154 4.56 -1.84 10.15
N MET A 155 3.71 -0.89 10.52
CA MET A 155 3.57 -0.38 11.87
C MET A 155 2.12 -0.59 12.30
N VAL A 156 1.90 -1.13 13.50
CA VAL A 156 0.57 -1.23 14.12
C VAL A 156 0.51 -0.24 15.26
N TRP A 157 -0.54 0.57 15.27
CA TRP A 157 -0.88 1.49 16.35
C TRP A 157 -2.20 1.04 16.99
N LYS A 158 -2.11 0.47 18.19
CA LYS A 158 -3.27 0.02 18.96
C LYS A 158 -4.14 1.18 19.39
N ASN A 159 -5.46 1.03 19.22
CA ASN A 159 -6.44 2.10 19.44
C ASN A 159 -6.02 3.43 18.77
N GLY A 160 -5.38 3.33 17.60
CA GLY A 160 -4.73 4.44 16.91
C GLY A 160 -5.72 5.38 16.23
N LYS A 161 -5.18 6.46 15.66
CA LYS A 161 -5.93 7.39 14.81
C LYS A 161 -5.69 7.02 13.34
N HIS A 162 -6.73 7.12 12.51
CA HIS A 162 -6.67 6.76 11.09
C HIS A 162 -7.07 7.90 10.13
N ARG A 163 -7.55 9.04 10.65
CA ARG A 163 -7.98 10.21 9.86
C ARG A 163 -6.82 11.19 9.64
N MET A 164 -5.72 10.69 9.07
CA MET A 164 -4.58 11.51 8.64
C MET A 164 -4.35 11.38 7.14
N LYS A 165 -3.78 12.42 6.56
CA LYS A 165 -3.23 12.38 5.20
C LYS A 165 -1.77 11.95 5.28
N CYS A 166 -1.44 10.89 4.56
CA CYS A 166 -0.06 10.41 4.37
C CYS A 166 0.25 10.37 2.87
N THR A 167 1.50 10.63 2.51
CA THR A 167 1.96 10.59 1.12
C THR A 167 2.81 9.34 0.90
N PRO A 168 2.53 8.50 -0.10
CA PRO A 168 3.39 7.38 -0.44
C PRO A 168 4.78 7.88 -0.87
N PRO A 169 5.88 7.34 -0.31
CA PRO A 169 7.23 7.82 -0.64
C PRO A 169 7.61 7.71 -2.13
N HIS A 170 7.02 6.77 -2.86
CA HIS A 170 7.27 6.58 -4.30
C HIS A 170 6.66 7.67 -5.20
N ASP A 171 5.77 8.53 -4.66
CA ASP A 171 5.18 9.65 -5.40
C ASP A 171 6.00 10.95 -5.29
N ILE A 172 7.03 10.95 -4.43
CA ILE A 172 7.82 12.14 -4.10
C ILE A 172 9.36 12.08 -4.32
N PRO A 173 9.95 11.16 -5.11
CA PRO A 173 11.38 11.27 -5.47
C PRO A 173 11.75 12.65 -6.03
N GLY A 174 12.88 13.20 -5.56
CA GLY A 174 13.39 14.51 -5.94
C GLY A 174 12.65 15.72 -5.34
N LYS A 175 11.62 15.50 -4.51
CA LYS A 175 10.85 16.57 -3.86
C LYS A 175 11.30 16.81 -2.42
N ILE A 176 10.98 17.99 -1.89
CA ILE A 176 11.24 18.35 -0.49
C ILE A 176 10.32 17.54 0.41
N SER A 177 10.89 16.67 1.24
CA SER A 177 10.16 15.72 2.08
C SER A 177 9.25 16.39 3.12
N ALA A 178 9.65 17.57 3.63
CA ALA A 178 8.90 18.32 4.63
C ALA A 178 7.47 18.68 4.21
N ASP A 179 7.26 18.96 2.91
CA ASP A 179 5.97 19.34 2.33
C ASP A 179 4.96 18.17 2.29
N TYR A 180 5.44 16.95 2.48
CA TYR A 180 4.66 15.72 2.33
C TYR A 180 4.50 14.93 3.63
N LEU A 181 4.93 15.50 4.76
CA LEU A 181 4.84 14.86 6.07
C LEU A 181 3.37 14.60 6.47
N PRO A 182 3.12 13.56 7.28
CA PRO A 182 1.76 13.25 7.75
C PRO A 182 1.08 14.43 8.44
N SER A 183 -0.15 14.72 8.02
CA SER A 183 -0.98 15.83 8.51
C SER A 183 -2.38 15.35 8.92
N GLY A 184 -3.08 16.13 9.73
CA GLY A 184 -4.39 15.76 10.28
C GLY A 184 -4.31 14.97 11.59
N GLU A 185 -5.37 14.23 11.89
CA GLU A 185 -5.55 13.59 13.19
C GLU A 185 -4.54 12.44 13.39
N GLY A 186 -3.61 12.61 14.32
CA GLY A 186 -2.53 11.65 14.60
C GLY A 186 -1.23 11.91 13.82
N GLY A 187 -1.22 12.88 12.90
CA GLY A 187 -0.02 13.25 12.13
C GLY A 187 1.16 13.67 13.00
N ARG A 188 0.92 14.30 14.16
CA ARG A 188 1.98 14.64 15.13
C ARG A 188 2.73 13.41 15.64
N VAL A 189 2.00 12.33 15.98
CA VAL A 189 2.61 11.09 16.48
C VAL A 189 3.45 10.45 15.39
N LEU A 190 2.92 10.38 14.16
CA LEU A 190 3.67 9.82 13.02
C LEU A 190 4.94 10.63 12.72
N ARG A 191 4.86 11.97 12.72
CA ARG A 191 6.04 12.83 12.50
C ARG A 191 7.09 12.65 13.59
N MET A 192 6.68 12.56 14.85
CA MET A 192 7.59 12.27 15.97
C MET A 192 8.28 10.91 15.79
N LEU A 193 7.54 9.86 15.41
CA LEU A 193 8.14 8.54 15.14
C LEU A 193 9.11 8.60 13.95
N MET A 194 8.78 9.34 12.89
CA MET A 194 9.67 9.52 11.73
C MET A 194 10.97 10.24 12.13
N GLU A 195 10.87 11.32 12.90
CA GLU A 195 12.03 12.06 13.43
C GLU A 195 12.91 11.20 14.33
N GLN A 196 12.32 10.52 15.31
CA GLN A 196 13.07 9.61 16.20
C GLN A 196 13.67 8.42 15.44
N SER A 197 12.98 7.91 14.41
CA SER A 197 13.52 6.81 13.60
C SER A 197 14.73 7.26 12.79
N ARG A 198 14.79 8.53 12.36
CA ARG A 198 15.97 9.09 11.69
C ARG A 198 17.16 9.08 12.63
N ASP A 199 17.01 9.55 13.87
CA ASP A 199 18.09 9.59 14.85
C ASP A 199 18.61 8.20 15.27
N ILE A 200 17.79 7.15 15.09
CA ILE A 200 18.18 5.76 15.37
C ILE A 200 18.93 5.14 14.19
N LEU A 201 18.68 5.59 12.96
CA LEU A 201 19.25 5.03 11.75
C LEU A 201 20.50 5.77 11.25
N LEU A 202 20.73 7.00 11.72
CA LEU A 202 21.94 7.80 11.50
C LEU A 202 22.95 7.58 12.64
#